data_AF-A0A2T0APF9-F1
#
_entry.id   AF-A0A2T0APF9-F1
#
_cell.length_a   1.000
_cell.length_b   1.000
_cell.length_c   1.000
_cell.angle_alpha   90.00
_cell.angle_beta   90.00
_cell.angle_gamma   90.00
#
_symmetry.space_group_name_H-M   'P 1'
#
loop_
_entity.id
_entity.type
_entity.pdbx_description
1 polymer ?
#
loop_
_entity_poly.entity_id
_entity_poly.type
_entity_poly.pdbx_seq_one_letter_code
_entity_poly.pdbx_strand_id
1 'polypeptide(L)'
;MRECEICGRFPAEQHHIVKRSQNRAMIKAPVNHVYLCEEHHRGTKGVHGRDGHKLDIQLKLQLQKKLFELFDRKYYTKQEAKELLGISAKDVNMLLKTKKCKDGQYERVDIVIACMGGALYGN
;
A
#
# COMPACT_ATOMS: atom_id res chain seq x y z
N MET A 1 -13.67 17.98 4.08
CA MET A 1 -13.64 16.86 5.04
C MET A 1 -13.80 15.56 4.25
N ARG A 2 -13.12 14.47 4.60
CA ARG A 2 -13.23 13.17 3.91
C ARG A 2 -14.08 12.22 4.75
N GLU A 3 -14.76 11.28 4.09
CA GLU A 3 -15.53 10.22 4.73
C GLU A 3 -14.66 9.00 5.04
N CYS A 4 -15.07 8.21 6.02
CA CYS A 4 -14.42 6.95 6.31
C CYS A 4 -14.77 5.92 5.23
N GLU A 5 -13.76 5.29 4.62
CA GLU A 5 -13.96 4.26 3.58
C GLU A 5 -14.61 2.97 4.10
N ILE A 6 -14.73 2.80 5.42
CA ILE A 6 -15.37 1.63 6.03
C ILE A 6 -16.86 1.89 6.32
N CYS A 7 -17.22 3.08 6.79
CA CYS A 7 -18.58 3.34 7.29
C CYS A 7 -19.21 4.68 6.88
N GLY A 8 -18.54 5.47 6.05
CA GLY A 8 -19.04 6.76 5.55
C GLY A 8 -19.09 7.91 6.56
N ARG A 9 -18.65 7.69 7.82
CA ARG A 9 -18.66 8.75 8.84
C ARG A 9 -17.61 9.83 8.58
N PHE A 10 -17.94 11.06 8.98
CA PHE A 10 -17.04 12.21 9.03
C PHE A 10 -16.70 12.58 10.48
N PRO A 11 -15.54 13.22 10.75
CA PRO A 11 -14.39 13.33 9.86
C PRO A 11 -13.59 12.03 9.77
N ALA A 12 -12.93 11.82 8.64
CA ALA A 12 -11.92 10.79 8.48
C ALA A 12 -10.51 11.38 8.32
N GLU A 13 -9.55 10.71 8.93
CA GLU A 13 -8.11 11.00 8.85
C GLU A 13 -7.44 10.05 7.87
N GLN A 14 -6.41 10.54 7.18
CA GLN A 14 -5.62 9.70 6.27
C GLN A 14 -4.75 8.72 7.07
N HIS A 15 -4.84 7.45 6.70
CA HIS A 15 -4.04 6.36 7.24
C HIS A 15 -3.16 5.75 6.12
N HIS A 16 -1.95 5.32 6.47
CA HIS A 16 -1.05 4.60 5.56
C HIS A 16 -1.15 3.10 5.84
N ILE A 17 -1.67 2.33 4.90
CA ILE A 17 -1.88 0.87 5.05
C ILE A 17 -0.55 0.15 5.26
N VAL A 18 0.43 0.40 4.38
CA VAL A 18 1.84 0.06 4.58
C VAL A 18 2.50 1.22 5.30
N LYS A 19 2.92 0.98 6.53
CA LYS A 19 3.49 1.99 7.42
C LYS A 19 4.84 2.47 6.90
N ARG A 20 5.20 3.71 7.23
CA ARG A 20 6.53 4.29 6.94
C ARG A 20 7.69 3.40 7.38
N SER A 21 7.55 2.73 8.52
CA SER A 21 8.56 1.80 9.06
C SER A 21 8.70 0.52 8.25
N GLN A 22 7.65 0.11 7.53
CA GLN A 22 7.67 -1.07 6.67
C GLN A 22 8.20 -0.72 5.28
N ASN A 23 7.76 0.41 4.71
CA ASN A 23 8.27 0.89 3.44
C ASN A 23 8.13 2.41 3.26
N ARG A 24 9.26 3.12 3.28
CA ARG A 24 9.28 4.58 3.10
C ARG A 24 8.86 5.04 1.70
N ALA A 25 9.06 4.21 0.66
CA ALA A 25 8.75 4.58 -0.73
C ALA A 25 7.23 4.72 -0.95
N MET A 26 6.43 4.01 -0.16
CA MET A 26 4.97 3.94 -0.32
C MET A 26 4.21 5.03 0.43
N ILE A 27 4.89 5.87 1.24
CA ILE A 27 4.21 6.92 2.02
C ILE A 27 3.51 7.92 1.12
N LYS A 28 4.03 8.17 -0.08
CA LYS A 28 3.45 9.12 -1.04
C LYS A 28 2.57 8.46 -2.10
N ALA A 29 2.50 7.13 -2.13
CA ALA A 29 1.70 6.41 -3.11
C ALA A 29 0.22 6.56 -2.75
N PRO A 30 -0.63 7.18 -3.61
CA PRO A 30 -2.05 7.37 -3.30
C PRO A 30 -2.78 6.07 -3.01
N VAL A 31 -2.40 4.98 -3.67
CA VAL A 31 -2.98 3.64 -3.46
C VAL A 31 -2.76 3.11 -2.03
N ASN A 32 -1.74 3.59 -1.33
CA ASN A 32 -1.40 3.20 0.05
C ASN A 32 -2.14 4.02 1.11
N HIS A 33 -2.97 4.99 0.70
CA HIS A 33 -3.76 5.83 1.59
C HIS A 33 -5.19 5.30 1.69
N VAL A 34 -5.74 5.36 2.90
CA VAL A 34 -7.15 5.09 3.19
C VAL A 34 -7.64 6.11 4.21
N TYR A 35 -8.87 6.61 4.06
CA TYR A 35 -9.46 7.53 5.05
C TYR A 35 -10.29 6.78 6.09
N LEU A 36 -9.96 6.95 7.37
CA LEU A 36 -10.61 6.27 8.49
C LEU A 36 -11.15 7.28 9.52
N CYS A 37 -12.38 7.08 9.99
CA CYS A 37 -12.92 7.85 11.13
C CYS A 37 -12.20 7.46 12.43
N GLU A 38 -12.39 8.25 13.49
CA GLU A 38 -11.74 8.03 14.79
C GLU A 38 -11.86 6.59 15.30
N GLU A 39 -13.06 5.99 15.22
CA GLU A 39 -13.30 4.62 15.68
C GLU A 39 -12.48 3.58 14.89
N HIS A 40 -12.47 3.66 13.56
CA HIS A 40 -11.70 2.73 12.73
C HIS A 40 -10.21 3.04 12.69
N HIS A 41 -9.81 4.27 13.03
CA HIS A 41 -8.41 4.66 13.07
C HIS A 41 -7.78 4.28 14.42
N ARG A 42 -8.43 4.60 15.54
CA ARG A 42 -7.86 4.58 16.90
C ARG A 42 -8.74 3.88 17.95
N GLY A 43 -10.00 3.60 17.67
CA GLY A 43 -10.90 2.86 18.57
C GLY A 43 -10.37 1.45 18.88
N THR A 44 -11.01 0.73 19.80
CA THR A 44 -10.48 -0.58 20.27
C THR A 44 -10.21 -1.57 19.15
N LYS A 45 -11.07 -1.60 18.13
CA LYS A 45 -10.94 -2.43 16.91
C LYS A 45 -10.40 -1.66 15.70
N GLY A 46 -10.07 -0.38 15.87
CA GLY A 46 -9.42 0.43 14.84
C GLY A 46 -7.98 0.01 14.60
N VAL A 47 -7.38 0.41 13.48
CA VAL A 47 -6.04 -0.05 13.05
C VAL A 47 -4.89 0.25 14.02
N HIS A 48 -5.06 1.27 14.88
CA HIS A 48 -4.12 1.59 15.98
C HIS A 48 -4.65 1.16 17.37
N GLY A 49 -5.80 0.49 17.41
CA GLY A 49 -6.42 -0.05 18.60
C GLY A 49 -5.79 -1.36 19.08
N ARG A 50 -6.12 -1.73 20.31
CA ARG A 50 -5.66 -2.98 20.97
C ARG A 50 -6.01 -4.22 20.16
N ASP A 51 -7.23 -4.29 19.62
CA ASP A 51 -7.76 -5.43 18.85
C ASP A 51 -7.81 -5.12 17.34
N GLY A 52 -6.99 -4.16 16.90
CA GLY A 52 -6.97 -3.63 15.54
C GLY A 52 -6.33 -4.52 14.49
N HIS A 53 -5.66 -5.59 14.90
CA HIS A 53 -4.87 -6.44 14.00
C HIS A 53 -5.70 -7.01 12.84
N LYS A 54 -6.94 -7.43 13.11
CA LYS A 54 -7.85 -7.94 12.08
C LYS A 54 -8.11 -6.89 11.00
N LEU A 55 -8.35 -5.64 11.39
CA LEU A 55 -8.62 -4.56 10.45
C LEU A 55 -7.36 -4.17 9.65
N ASP A 56 -6.20 -4.11 10.30
CA ASP A 56 -4.89 -3.85 9.65
C ASP A 56 -4.61 -4.89 8.55
N ILE A 57 -4.83 -6.19 8.83
CA ILE A 57 -4.68 -7.26 7.84
C ILE A 57 -5.70 -7.15 6.70
N GLN A 58 -6.97 -6.85 7.01
CA GLN A 58 -8.00 -6.66 5.99
C GLN A 58 -7.64 -5.54 5.01
N LEU A 59 -7.18 -4.39 5.51
CA LEU A 59 -6.75 -3.28 4.66
C LEU A 59 -5.53 -3.64 3.81
N LYS A 60 -4.58 -4.40 4.37
CA LYS A 60 -3.41 -4.89 3.62
C LYS A 60 -3.79 -5.88 2.52
N LEU A 61 -4.73 -6.78 2.77
CA LEU A 61 -5.26 -7.68 1.73
C LEU A 61 -5.96 -6.90 0.62
N GLN A 62 -6.74 -5.87 0.96
CA GLN A 62 -7.37 -4.99 -0.02
C GLN A 62 -6.33 -4.23 -0.86
N LEU A 63 -5.31 -3.66 -0.22
CA LEU A 63 -4.20 -3.00 -0.93
C LEU A 63 -3.47 -3.98 -1.86
N GLN A 64 -3.15 -5.19 -1.37
CA GLN A 64 -2.49 -6.21 -2.17
C GLN A 64 -3.31 -6.56 -3.42
N LYS A 65 -4.62 -6.74 -3.26
CA LYS A 65 -5.53 -6.97 -4.40
C LYS A 65 -5.50 -5.80 -5.38
N LYS A 66 -5.65 -4.56 -4.90
CA LYS A 66 -5.57 -3.34 -5.73
C LYS A 66 -4.24 -3.24 -6.48
N LEU A 67 -3.12 -3.61 -5.86
CA LEU A 67 -1.81 -3.61 -6.50
C LEU A 67 -1.71 -4.67 -7.61
N PHE A 68 -2.23 -5.89 -7.40
CA PHE A 68 -2.26 -6.90 -8.45
C PHE A 68 -3.19 -6.55 -9.61
N GLU A 69 -4.27 -5.80 -9.34
CA GLU A 69 -5.14 -5.24 -10.37
C GLU A 69 -4.46 -4.09 -11.14
N LEU A 70 -3.75 -3.22 -10.42
CA LEU A 70 -2.99 -2.10 -10.99
C LEU A 70 -1.83 -2.57 -11.88
N PHE A 71 -1.16 -3.65 -11.47
CA PHE A 71 -0.11 -4.31 -12.24
C PHE A 71 -0.67 -5.55 -12.97
N ASP A 72 -1.44 -5.34 -14.02
CA ASP A 72 -2.10 -6.37 -14.84
C ASP A 72 -1.19 -7.28 -15.72
N ARG A 73 0.04 -6.86 -16.03
CA ARG A 73 1.04 -7.56 -16.86
C ARG A 73 2.08 -8.29 -16.01
N LYS A 74 2.88 -9.14 -16.65
CA LYS A 74 3.93 -9.91 -15.96
C LYS A 74 5.16 -9.06 -15.60
N TYR A 75 5.52 -8.08 -16.42
CA TYR A 75 6.75 -7.31 -16.29
C TYR A 75 6.52 -5.81 -16.45
N TYR A 76 7.28 -5.02 -15.70
CA TYR A 76 7.23 -3.56 -15.74
C TYR A 76 8.63 -2.94 -15.63
N THR A 77 8.82 -1.84 -16.33
CA THR A 77 9.94 -0.93 -16.13
C THR A 77 9.72 -0.06 -14.89
N LYS A 78 10.79 0.60 -14.42
CA LYS A 78 10.67 1.61 -13.34
C LYS A 78 9.77 2.78 -13.72
N GLN A 79 9.76 3.18 -14.99
CA GLN A 79 8.94 4.30 -15.45
C GLN A 79 7.45 3.94 -15.40
N GLU A 80 7.06 2.76 -15.84
CA GLU A 80 5.68 2.30 -15.73
C GLU A 80 5.26 2.15 -14.27
N ALA A 81 6.12 1.60 -13.41
CA ALA A 81 5.84 1.50 -11.98
C ALA A 81 5.69 2.88 -11.31
N LYS A 82 6.47 3.87 -11.72
CA LYS A 82 6.36 5.26 -11.27
C LYS A 82 5.01 5.86 -11.62
N GLU A 83 4.58 5.69 -12.86
CA GLU A 83 3.32 6.21 -13.38
C GLU A 83 2.12 5.55 -12.70
N LEU A 84 2.11 4.21 -12.61
CA LEU A 84 1.04 3.45 -11.98
C LEU A 84 0.91 3.75 -10.48
N LEU A 85 2.01 3.86 -9.76
CA LEU A 85 1.99 4.14 -8.32
C LEU A 85 1.82 5.64 -8.00
N GLY A 86 2.01 6.53 -8.97
CA GLY A 86 1.97 7.97 -8.78
C GLY A 86 3.04 8.51 -7.82
N ILE A 87 4.22 7.89 -7.79
CA ILE A 87 5.33 8.27 -6.89
C ILE A 87 6.54 8.83 -7.64
N SER A 88 7.52 9.38 -6.90
CA SER A 88 8.72 9.93 -7.51
C SER A 88 9.65 8.82 -8.04
N ALA A 89 10.48 9.16 -9.04
CA ALA A 89 11.51 8.22 -9.53
C ALA A 89 12.48 7.79 -8.42
N LYS A 90 12.76 8.69 -7.46
CA LYS A 90 13.56 8.37 -6.26
C LYS A 90 12.90 7.29 -5.42
N ASP A 91 11.59 7.38 -5.20
CA ASP A 91 10.85 6.40 -4.41
C ASP A 91 10.77 5.05 -5.12
N VAL A 92 10.57 5.02 -6.45
CA VAL A 92 10.66 3.77 -7.24
C VAL A 92 12.05 3.14 -7.16
N ASN A 93 13.10 3.95 -7.27
CA ASN A 93 14.47 3.45 -7.15
C ASN A 93 14.75 2.84 -5.78
N MET A 94 14.20 3.42 -4.71
CA MET A 94 14.30 2.86 -3.36
C MET A 94 13.47 1.59 -3.22
N LEU A 95 12.25 1.58 -3.76
CA LEU A 95 11.31 0.46 -3.74
C LEU A 95 11.90 -0.80 -4.38
N LEU A 96 12.52 -0.65 -5.56
CA LEU A 96 13.01 -1.76 -6.38
C LEU A 96 14.51 -2.01 -6.24
N LYS A 97 15.19 -1.34 -5.30
CA LYS A 97 16.66 -1.38 -5.15
C LYS A 97 17.22 -2.79 -5.02
N THR A 98 16.52 -3.67 -4.32
CA THR A 98 16.97 -5.04 -4.00
C THR A 98 16.27 -6.10 -4.85
N LYS A 99 15.41 -5.70 -5.79
CA LYS A 99 14.63 -6.63 -6.62
C LYS A 99 15.41 -7.02 -7.86
N LYS A 100 15.24 -8.28 -8.27
CA LYS A 100 15.86 -8.78 -9.50
C LYS A 100 15.29 -8.03 -10.69
N CYS A 101 16.17 -7.65 -11.60
CA CYS A 101 15.84 -6.93 -12.82
C CYS A 101 16.43 -7.72 -13.98
N LYS A 102 15.62 -7.92 -15.03
CA LYS A 102 16.07 -8.51 -16.29
C LYS A 102 15.72 -7.52 -17.40
N ASP A 103 16.72 -7.11 -18.18
CA ASP A 103 16.54 -6.20 -19.32
C ASP A 103 15.78 -4.90 -18.96
N GLY A 104 16.03 -4.37 -17.76
CA GLY A 104 15.38 -3.14 -17.25
C GLY A 104 13.96 -3.35 -16.70
N GLN A 105 13.47 -4.59 -16.66
CA GLN A 105 12.13 -4.94 -16.22
C GLN A 105 12.14 -5.74 -14.92
N TYR A 106 11.06 -5.58 -14.15
CA TYR A 106 10.80 -6.20 -12.86
C TYR A 106 9.53 -7.03 -12.96
N GLU A 107 9.53 -8.21 -12.35
CA GLU A 107 8.35 -9.06 -12.31
C GLU A 107 7.27 -8.43 -11.41
N ARG A 108 6.01 -8.52 -11.83
CA ARG A 108 4.85 -8.02 -11.08
C ARG A 108 4.88 -8.42 -9.61
N VAL A 109 5.13 -9.71 -9.33
CA VAL A 109 5.10 -10.24 -7.97
C VAL A 109 6.15 -9.57 -7.09
N ASP A 110 7.33 -9.28 -7.64
CA ASP A 110 8.42 -8.62 -6.92
C ASP A 110 8.08 -7.16 -6.60
N ILE A 111 7.44 -6.45 -7.53
CA ILE A 111 6.97 -5.08 -7.33
C ILE A 111 5.91 -5.05 -6.24
N VAL A 112 4.91 -5.94 -6.30
CA VAL A 112 3.84 -6.01 -5.31
C VAL A 112 4.39 -6.35 -3.92
N ILE A 113 5.29 -7.34 -3.81
CA ILE A 113 5.99 -7.67 -2.56
C ILE A 113 6.73 -6.44 -2.02
N ALA A 114 7.44 -5.69 -2.88
CA ALA A 114 8.13 -4.48 -2.46
C ALA A 114 7.15 -3.43 -1.92
N CYS A 115 6.05 -3.16 -2.63
CA CYS A 115 5.00 -2.24 -2.20
C CYS A 115 4.42 -2.63 -0.84
N MET A 116 4.21 -3.93 -0.59
CA MET A 116 3.65 -4.45 0.66
C MET A 116 4.63 -4.48 1.84
N GLY A 117 5.86 -3.98 1.67
CA GLY A 117 6.88 -3.94 2.73
C GLY A 117 7.63 -5.26 2.89
N GLY A 118 7.73 -6.07 1.82
CA GLY A 118 8.55 -7.27 1.77
C GLY A 118 7.82 -8.59 2.01
N ALA A 119 6.50 -8.57 2.24
CA ALA A 119 5.70 -9.77 2.43
C ALA A 119 4.34 -9.66 1.72
N LEU A 120 3.81 -10.79 1.26
CA LEU A 120 2.41 -10.92 0.87
C LEU A 120 1.60 -11.39 2.08
N TYR A 121 0.33 -11.02 2.09
CA TYR A 121 -0.63 -11.40 3.11
C TYR A 121 -1.58 -12.46 2.52
N GLY A 122 -1.85 -13.50 3.30
CA GLY A 122 -2.80 -14.57 2.99
C GLY A 122 -3.86 -14.70 4.09
N ASN A 123 -4.96 -15.36 3.75
CA ASN A 123 -5.97 -15.80 4.71
C ASN A 123 -5.59 -17.16 5.29
#